data_AF-A0A137T0U0-F1
#
_entry.id   AF-A0A137T0U0-F1
#
_cell.length_a   1.000
_cell.length_b   1.000
_cell.length_c   1.000
_cell.angle_alpha   90.00
_cell.angle_beta   90.00
_cell.angle_gamma   90.00
#
_symmetry.space_group_name_H-M   'P 1'
#
loop_
_entity.id
_entity.type
_entity.pdbx_description
1 polymer ?
#
loop_
_entity_poly.entity_id
_entity_poly.type
_entity_poly.pdbx_seq_one_letter_code
_entity_poly.pdbx_strand_id
1 'polypeptide(L)'
;MFYLFILLFKLILCIVLLSIIAFVLGLLFIPLGYIGKKSNRKRKMVLAFLSPNVAIGIFFFTAIIVSLIFSLFQGTGLGISDTVTMPLKNNYTLTYIDIPDQAGIYKGDDHEGIFYPVKEVQLMGDSVIGSCHGTYFILNTKTDEKQDSLTFKQLTEKVHRKPIKLMTIEDYETKSHQVENIVTITLGSILSILGLIALWKIGLSDNCKRFLSMLLHRQQTNNQ
;
A
#
# COMPACT_ATOMS: atom_id res chain seq x y z
N MET A 1 0.97 -12.76 -19.44
CA MET A 1 2.39 -13.09 -19.13
C MET A 1 3.22 -11.84 -18.86
N PHE A 2 3.12 -10.79 -19.68
CA PHE A 2 3.83 -9.52 -19.50
C PHE A 2 3.52 -8.79 -18.17
N TYR A 3 2.23 -8.67 -17.81
CA TYR A 3 1.81 -8.05 -16.53
C TYR A 3 2.35 -8.78 -15.29
N LEU A 4 2.34 -10.13 -15.30
CA LEU A 4 2.87 -10.92 -14.19
C LEU A 4 4.37 -10.70 -14.01
N PHE A 5 5.11 -10.59 -15.12
CA PHE A 5 6.54 -10.32 -15.11
C PHE A 5 6.85 -8.94 -14.51
N ILE A 6 6.13 -7.89 -14.92
CA ILE A 6 6.30 -6.53 -14.39
C ILE A 6 6.01 -6.49 -12.88
N LEU A 7 4.91 -7.11 -12.46
CA LEU A 7 4.51 -7.18 -11.06
C LEU A 7 5.57 -7.88 -10.21
N LEU A 8 6.07 -9.02 -10.68
CA LEU A 8 7.11 -9.79 -9.99
C LEU A 8 8.43 -9.02 -9.94
N PHE A 9 8.80 -8.33 -11.02
CA PHE A 9 9.97 -7.46 -11.07
C PHE A 9 9.88 -6.31 -10.06
N LYS A 10 8.74 -5.60 -10.00
CA LYS A 10 8.49 -4.53 -9.02
C LYS A 10 8.56 -5.05 -7.59
N LEU A 11 7.97 -6.22 -7.32
CA LEU A 11 8.00 -6.84 -6.00
C LEU A 11 9.44 -7.19 -5.57
N ILE A 12 10.22 -7.81 -6.47
CA ILE A 12 11.63 -8.13 -6.20
C ILE A 12 12.43 -6.86 -5.93
N LEU A 13 12.28 -5.84 -6.78
CA LEU A 13 12.99 -4.57 -6.63
C LEU A 13 12.65 -3.90 -5.29
N CYS A 14 11.37 -3.90 -4.89
CA CYS A 14 10.93 -3.39 -3.60
C CYS A 14 11.56 -4.17 -2.43
N ILE A 15 11.56 -5.50 -2.48
CA ILE A 15 12.19 -6.35 -1.45
C ILE A 15 13.69 -6.06 -1.34
N VAL A 16 14.39 -5.91 -2.47
CA VAL A 16 15.83 -5.58 -2.49
C VAL A 16 16.09 -4.22 -1.86
N LEU A 17 15.34 -3.18 -2.24
CA LEU A 17 15.49 -1.84 -1.67
C LEU A 17 15.20 -1.83 -0.16
N LEU A 18 14.12 -2.47 0.27
CA LEU A 18 13.77 -2.60 1.68
C LEU A 18 14.84 -3.36 2.46
N SER A 19 15.44 -4.39 1.87
CA SER A 19 16.54 -5.15 2.47
C SER A 19 17.80 -4.29 2.65
N ILE A 20 18.14 -3.46 1.66
CA ILE A 20 19.26 -2.51 1.76
C ILE A 20 19.00 -1.49 2.87
N ILE A 21 17.79 -0.90 2.93
CA ILE A 21 17.40 0.04 3.98
C ILE A 21 17.47 -0.62 5.36
N ALA A 22 16.90 -1.82 5.50
CA ALA A 22 16.93 -2.57 6.75
C ALA A 22 18.35 -2.94 7.19
N PHE A 23 19.24 -3.24 6.24
CA PHE A 23 20.65 -3.49 6.52
C PHE A 23 21.37 -2.24 7.04
N VAL A 24 21.22 -1.10 6.36
CA VAL A 24 21.82 0.18 6.78
C VAL A 24 21.30 0.60 8.16
N LEU A 25 19.98 0.51 8.38
CA LEU A 25 19.39 0.75 9.70
C LEU A 25 19.94 -0.25 10.72
N GLY A 26 20.08 -1.52 10.38
CA GLY A 26 20.68 -2.53 11.25
C GLY A 26 22.06 -2.10 11.76
N LEU A 27 22.94 -1.64 10.86
CA LEU A 27 24.27 -1.14 11.22
C LEU A 27 24.22 0.05 12.18
N LEU A 28 23.30 1.00 11.94
CA LEU A 28 23.10 2.18 12.79
C LEU A 28 22.59 1.84 14.20
N PHE A 29 21.87 0.73 14.36
CA PHE A 29 21.31 0.30 15.64
C PHE A 29 22.26 -0.56 16.48
N ILE A 30 23.37 -1.07 15.91
CA ILE A 30 24.39 -1.85 16.65
C ILE A 30 24.87 -1.16 17.95
N PRO A 31 25.15 0.16 17.99
CA PRO A 31 25.59 0.84 19.20
C PRO A 31 24.61 0.72 20.37
N LEU A 32 23.30 0.57 20.12
CA LEU A 32 22.30 0.36 21.17
C LEU A 32 22.52 -0.96 21.91
N GLY A 33 23.12 -1.96 21.26
CA GLY A 33 23.51 -3.23 21.88
C GLY A 33 24.57 -3.08 22.97
N TYR A 34 25.25 -1.93 23.02
CA TYR A 34 26.22 -1.58 24.05
C TYR A 34 25.61 -0.97 25.31
N ILE A 35 24.31 -0.68 25.30
CA ILE A 35 23.61 -0.11 26.44
C ILE A 35 23.24 -1.22 27.46
N GLY A 36 23.64 -1.02 28.72
CA GLY A 36 23.31 -1.88 29.86
C GLY A 36 24.31 -3.01 30.16
N LYS A 37 23.84 -4.10 30.79
CA LYS A 37 24.70 -5.17 31.34
C LYS A 37 25.60 -5.85 30.29
N LYS A 38 26.89 -5.98 30.63
CA LYS A 38 27.97 -6.53 29.77
C LYS A 38 27.79 -8.00 29.40
N SER A 39 27.06 -8.78 30.21
CA SER A 39 26.91 -10.23 30.07
C SER A 39 26.20 -10.71 28.80
N ASN A 40 25.40 -9.85 28.15
CA ASN A 40 24.65 -10.19 26.93
C ASN A 40 24.99 -9.28 25.73
N ARG A 41 26.09 -8.52 25.81
CA ARG A 41 26.43 -7.44 24.85
C ARG A 41 26.45 -7.91 23.38
N LYS A 42 27.12 -9.03 23.10
CA LYS A 42 27.19 -9.61 21.73
C LYS A 42 25.82 -9.98 21.18
N ARG A 43 24.97 -10.63 21.99
CA ARG A 43 23.61 -11.03 21.58
C ARG A 43 22.73 -9.80 21.34
N LYS A 44 22.81 -8.79 22.21
CA LYS A 44 22.08 -7.53 22.04
C LYS A 44 22.48 -6.79 20.77
N MET A 45 23.76 -6.80 20.38
CA MET A 45 24.21 -6.20 19.12
C MET A 45 23.60 -6.91 17.90
N VAL A 46 23.59 -8.25 17.91
CA VAL A 46 22.96 -9.04 16.83
C VAL A 46 21.45 -8.76 16.79
N LEU A 47 20.77 -8.73 17.94
CA LEU A 47 19.34 -8.43 18.00
C LEU A 47 19.03 -7.01 17.53
N ALA A 48 19.84 -6.03 17.91
CA ALA A 48 19.69 -4.64 17.46
C ALA A 48 19.89 -4.52 15.94
N PHE A 49 20.87 -5.24 15.36
CA PHE A 49 21.07 -5.31 13.92
C PHE A 49 19.90 -5.97 13.17
N LEU A 50 19.33 -7.04 13.74
CA LEU A 50 18.20 -7.76 13.14
C LEU A 50 16.85 -7.04 13.32
N SER A 51 16.73 -6.13 14.29
CA SER A 51 15.46 -5.49 14.64
C SER A 51 14.83 -4.74 13.46
N PRO A 52 15.54 -3.87 12.71
CA PRO A 52 14.97 -3.21 11.54
C PRO A 52 14.48 -4.19 10.47
N ASN A 53 15.21 -5.29 10.24
CA ASN A 53 14.83 -6.33 9.28
C ASN A 53 13.51 -7.00 9.65
N VAL A 54 13.35 -7.37 10.92
CA VAL A 54 12.12 -8.00 11.41
C VAL A 54 10.94 -7.04 11.37
N ALA A 55 11.14 -5.78 11.80
CA ALA A 55 10.09 -4.78 11.79
C ALA A 55 9.61 -4.46 10.37
N ILE A 56 10.54 -4.15 9.45
CA ILE A 56 10.22 -3.84 8.05
C ILE A 56 9.58 -5.05 7.37
N GLY A 57 10.10 -6.26 7.60
CA GLY A 57 9.54 -7.49 7.03
C GLY A 57 8.10 -7.73 7.46
N ILE A 58 7.81 -7.66 8.76
CA ILE A 58 6.44 -7.85 9.28
C ILE A 58 5.52 -6.77 8.72
N PHE A 59 5.94 -5.50 8.73
CA PHE A 59 5.15 -4.40 8.20
C PHE A 59 4.82 -4.61 6.72
N PHE A 60 5.83 -4.97 5.91
CA PHE A 60 5.68 -5.22 4.48
C PHE A 60 4.69 -6.35 4.17
N PHE A 61 4.82 -7.50 4.83
CA PHE A 61 3.87 -8.60 4.65
C PHE A 61 2.47 -8.25 5.15
N THR A 62 2.36 -7.45 6.22
CA THR A 62 1.05 -6.97 6.69
C THR A 62 0.39 -6.09 5.64
N ALA A 63 1.13 -5.17 5.01
CA ALA A 63 0.62 -4.34 3.93
C ALA A 63 0.09 -5.17 2.77
N ILE A 64 0.85 -6.18 2.30
CA ILE A 64 0.40 -7.08 1.23
C ILE A 64 -0.90 -7.81 1.61
N ILE A 65 -0.98 -8.34 2.84
CA ILE A 65 -2.16 -9.09 3.29
C ILE A 65 -3.38 -8.17 3.42
N VAL A 66 -3.21 -6.96 3.96
CA VAL A 66 -4.31 -5.99 4.09
C VAL A 66 -4.80 -5.58 2.70
N SER A 67 -3.90 -5.22 1.78
CA SER A 67 -4.27 -4.88 0.41
C SER A 67 -4.98 -6.03 -0.31
N LEU A 68 -4.54 -7.29 -0.10
CA LEU A 68 -5.24 -8.47 -0.62
C LEU A 68 -6.66 -8.59 -0.09
N ILE A 69 -6.87 -8.40 1.22
CA ILE A 69 -8.19 -8.48 1.83
C ILE A 69 -9.11 -7.36 1.30
N PHE A 70 -8.62 -6.13 1.22
CA PHE A 70 -9.39 -4.98 0.72
C PHE A 70 -9.75 -5.15 -0.77
N SER A 71 -8.79 -5.61 -1.58
CA SER A 71 -9.00 -5.95 -2.99
C SER A 71 -10.13 -6.97 -3.17
N LEU A 72 -10.14 -8.04 -2.36
CA LEU A 72 -11.22 -9.04 -2.39
C LEU A 72 -12.58 -8.47 -2.00
N PHE A 73 -12.65 -7.57 -1.02
CA PHE A 73 -13.92 -6.96 -0.59
C PHE A 73 -14.45 -5.92 -1.57
N GLN A 74 -13.56 -5.16 -2.21
CA GLN A 74 -13.94 -4.09 -3.13
C GLN A 74 -14.11 -4.58 -4.58
N GLY A 75 -13.74 -5.84 -4.86
CA GLY A 75 -13.71 -6.38 -6.22
C GLY A 75 -12.67 -5.67 -7.10
N THR A 76 -11.69 -5.00 -6.49
CA THR A 76 -10.61 -4.32 -7.19
C THR A 76 -9.44 -5.28 -7.36
N GLY A 77 -8.61 -5.07 -8.39
CA GLY A 77 -7.32 -5.76 -8.47
C GLY A 77 -6.44 -5.43 -7.27
N LEU A 78 -5.36 -6.20 -7.06
CA LEU A 78 -4.47 -6.09 -5.89
C LEU A 78 -3.78 -4.72 -5.65
N GLY A 79 -4.02 -3.70 -6.48
CA GLY A 79 -3.34 -2.40 -6.40
C GLY A 79 -1.84 -2.45 -6.70
N ILE A 80 -1.31 -3.63 -7.08
CA ILE A 80 0.10 -3.85 -7.49
C ILE A 80 0.25 -3.72 -9.02
N SER A 81 -0.83 -3.42 -9.73
CA SER A 81 -0.81 -3.15 -11.17
C SER A 81 -0.46 -1.69 -11.44
N ASP A 82 0.05 -1.37 -12.62
CA ASP A 82 0.25 0.00 -13.13
C ASP A 82 -1.08 0.74 -13.35
N THR A 83 -2.16 0.00 -13.18
CA THR A 83 -3.53 0.43 -13.32
C THR A 83 -4.19 0.46 -11.95
N VAL A 84 -4.54 1.66 -11.51
CA VAL A 84 -5.36 1.85 -10.30
C VAL A 84 -6.82 1.89 -10.74
N THR A 85 -7.61 0.97 -10.21
CA THR A 85 -9.04 0.86 -10.49
C THR A 85 -9.82 1.12 -9.23
N MET A 86 -10.61 2.18 -9.25
CA MET A 86 -11.50 2.56 -8.16
C MET A 86 -12.94 2.25 -8.56
N PRO A 87 -13.66 1.44 -7.78
CA PRO A 87 -15.01 1.06 -8.11
C PRO A 87 -15.94 2.26 -7.92
N LEU A 88 -16.79 2.50 -8.90
CA LEU A 88 -17.92 3.41 -8.84
C LEU A 88 -19.21 2.59 -8.70
N LYS A 89 -20.33 3.24 -8.40
CA LYS A 89 -21.62 2.54 -8.31
C LYS A 89 -22.07 2.00 -9.66
N ASN A 90 -22.94 0.99 -9.62
CA ASN A 90 -23.67 0.46 -10.78
C ASN A 90 -22.75 -0.06 -11.90
N ASN A 91 -21.69 -0.78 -11.54
CA ASN A 91 -20.73 -1.37 -12.48
C ASN A 91 -19.91 -0.35 -13.28
N TYR A 92 -19.69 0.84 -12.73
CA TYR A 92 -18.74 1.80 -13.29
C TYR A 92 -17.40 1.69 -12.58
N THR A 93 -16.32 2.05 -13.25
CA THR A 93 -14.99 2.15 -12.64
C THR A 93 -14.31 3.44 -13.06
N LEU A 94 -13.54 4.02 -12.15
CA LEU A 94 -12.58 5.08 -12.44
C LEU A 94 -11.21 4.43 -12.47
N THR A 95 -10.58 4.43 -13.63
CA THR A 95 -9.33 3.72 -13.85
C THR A 95 -8.30 4.66 -14.45
N TYR A 96 -7.07 4.63 -13.96
CA TYR A 96 -5.96 5.36 -14.57
C TYR A 96 -4.71 4.47 -14.64
N ILE A 97 -3.84 4.73 -15.62
CA ILE A 97 -2.61 3.96 -15.88
C ILE A 97 -1.41 4.89 -15.72
N ASP A 98 -0.45 4.51 -14.88
CA ASP A 98 0.82 5.20 -14.58
C ASP A 98 0.71 6.63 -14.02
N ILE A 99 -0.05 7.52 -14.68
CA ILE A 99 -0.16 8.94 -14.38
C ILE A 99 -1.66 9.31 -14.28
N PRO A 100 -2.08 10.05 -13.23
CA PRO A 100 -3.45 10.52 -13.04
C PRO A 100 -4.06 11.29 -14.22
N ASP A 101 -3.21 11.92 -15.05
CA ASP A 101 -3.61 12.59 -16.29
C ASP A 101 -4.15 11.64 -17.38
N GLN A 102 -4.04 10.32 -17.18
CA GLN A 102 -4.64 9.28 -18.02
C GLN A 102 -5.80 8.56 -17.32
N ALA A 103 -6.52 9.24 -16.42
CA ALA A 103 -7.71 8.66 -15.82
C ALA A 103 -8.89 8.64 -16.79
N GLY A 104 -9.68 7.57 -16.73
CA GLY A 104 -10.91 7.41 -17.49
C GLY A 104 -12.00 6.76 -16.65
N ILE A 105 -13.25 7.05 -17.01
CA ILE A 105 -14.42 6.36 -16.46
C ILE A 105 -14.91 5.32 -17.46
N TYR A 106 -15.07 4.09 -16.99
CA TYR A 106 -15.46 2.94 -17.78
C TYR A 106 -16.71 2.29 -17.19
N LYS A 107 -17.47 1.56 -18.00
CA LYS A 107 -18.64 0.79 -17.57
C LYS A 107 -18.40 -0.69 -17.86
N GLY A 108 -18.55 -1.54 -16.85
CA GLY A 108 -18.23 -2.95 -16.93
C GLY A 108 -16.81 -3.19 -17.43
N ASP A 109 -16.68 -4.15 -18.36
CA ASP A 109 -15.41 -4.51 -18.99
C ASP A 109 -15.14 -3.70 -20.28
N ASP A 110 -15.91 -2.65 -20.56
CA ASP A 110 -15.71 -1.85 -21.76
C ASP A 110 -14.34 -1.16 -21.70
N HIS A 111 -13.54 -1.34 -22.75
CA HIS A 111 -12.22 -0.71 -22.89
C HIS A 111 -12.29 0.70 -23.51
N GLU A 112 -13.45 1.13 -23.99
CA GLU A 112 -13.68 2.49 -24.44
C GLU A 112 -14.16 3.36 -23.28
N GLY A 113 -13.31 4.29 -22.83
CA GLY A 113 -13.63 5.21 -21.75
C GLY A 113 -14.81 6.12 -22.11
N ILE A 114 -15.83 6.14 -21.26
CA ILE A 114 -17.00 7.04 -21.40
C ILE A 114 -16.54 8.51 -21.28
N PHE A 115 -15.60 8.75 -20.37
CA PHE A 115 -14.89 10.01 -20.22
C PHE A 115 -13.40 9.72 -20.09
N TYR A 116 -12.58 10.37 -20.92
CA TYR A 116 -11.11 10.31 -20.89
C TYR A 116 -10.54 11.53 -21.62
N PRO A 117 -9.51 12.22 -21.10
CA PRO A 117 -8.91 12.08 -19.78
C PRO A 117 -9.69 12.87 -18.73
N VAL A 118 -9.99 12.22 -17.61
CA VAL A 118 -10.66 12.82 -16.45
C VAL A 118 -9.60 13.41 -15.51
N LYS A 119 -9.75 14.68 -15.13
CA LYS A 119 -8.77 15.35 -14.23
C LYS A 119 -9.26 15.47 -12.80
N GLU A 120 -10.55 15.73 -12.64
CA GLU A 120 -11.16 15.89 -11.33
C GLU A 120 -12.50 15.19 -11.29
N VAL A 121 -12.86 14.68 -10.11
CA VAL A 121 -14.11 13.96 -9.87
C VAL A 121 -14.71 14.31 -8.52
N GLN A 122 -16.03 14.16 -8.43
CA GLN A 122 -16.77 14.14 -7.19
C GLN A 122 -17.94 13.16 -7.32
N LEU A 123 -18.08 12.29 -6.32
CA LEU A 123 -19.23 11.39 -6.22
C LEU A 123 -20.38 12.07 -5.48
N MET A 124 -21.57 11.99 -6.06
CA MET A 124 -22.81 12.57 -5.55
C MET A 124 -23.94 11.54 -5.62
N GLY A 125 -23.92 10.58 -4.69
CA GLY A 125 -24.90 9.51 -4.67
C GLY A 125 -24.67 8.55 -5.83
N ASP A 126 -25.57 8.55 -6.82
CA ASP A 126 -25.45 7.74 -8.04
C ASP A 126 -24.90 8.55 -9.22
N SER A 127 -24.65 9.84 -9.02
CA SER A 127 -24.02 10.70 -10.02
C SER A 127 -22.53 10.87 -9.77
N VAL A 128 -21.75 10.84 -10.85
CA VAL A 128 -20.35 11.25 -10.89
C VAL A 128 -20.30 12.56 -11.66
N ILE A 129 -19.72 13.58 -11.04
CA ILE A 129 -19.40 14.83 -11.73
C ILE A 129 -17.90 14.97 -11.82
N GLY A 130 -17.40 15.61 -12.87
CA GLY A 130 -15.97 15.75 -13.05
C GLY A 130 -15.61 16.69 -14.18
N SER A 131 -14.31 16.77 -14.45
CA SER A 131 -13.75 17.57 -15.54
C SER A 131 -13.01 16.68 -16.55
N CYS A 132 -13.23 16.95 -17.84
CA CYS A 132 -12.65 16.24 -18.97
C CYS A 132 -12.41 17.24 -20.12
N HIS A 133 -11.21 17.22 -20.72
CA HIS A 133 -10.82 18.14 -21.81
C HIS A 133 -11.08 19.64 -21.52
N GLY A 134 -10.94 20.08 -20.27
CA GLY A 134 -11.19 21.48 -19.87
C GLY A 134 -12.67 21.88 -19.77
N THR A 135 -13.59 20.92 -19.94
CA THR A 135 -15.03 21.07 -19.71
C THR A 135 -15.49 20.18 -18.56
N TYR A 136 -16.75 20.32 -18.14
CA TYR A 136 -17.32 19.53 -17.06
C TYR A 136 -18.36 18.54 -17.57
N PHE A 137 -18.52 17.44 -16.84
CA PHE A 137 -19.51 16.42 -17.12
C PHE A 137 -20.32 16.03 -15.89
N ILE A 138 -21.50 15.46 -16.15
CA ILE A 138 -22.36 14.77 -15.19
C ILE A 138 -22.68 13.41 -15.79
N LEU A 139 -22.43 12.36 -15.02
CA LEU A 139 -22.77 10.98 -15.36
C LEU A 139 -23.66 10.40 -14.27
N ASN A 140 -24.87 9.99 -14.60
CA ASN A 140 -25.71 9.21 -13.71
C ASN A 140 -25.44 7.73 -13.92
N THR A 141 -24.73 7.10 -12.99
CA THR A 141 -24.35 5.68 -13.08
C THR A 141 -25.54 4.73 -13.00
N LYS A 142 -26.70 5.18 -12.51
CA LYS A 142 -27.91 4.36 -12.40
C LYS A 142 -28.75 4.37 -13.67
N THR A 143 -28.84 5.52 -14.34
CA THR A 143 -29.67 5.70 -15.55
C THR A 143 -28.85 5.71 -16.84
N ASP A 144 -27.53 5.67 -16.75
CA ASP A 144 -26.58 5.86 -17.85
C ASP A 144 -26.67 7.22 -18.56
N GLU A 145 -27.46 8.15 -18.02
CA GLU A 145 -27.58 9.49 -18.58
C GLU A 145 -26.26 10.24 -18.39
N LYS A 146 -25.72 10.72 -19.50
CA LYS A 146 -24.50 11.53 -19.53
C LYS A 146 -24.76 12.91 -20.12
N GLN A 147 -24.11 13.90 -19.53
CA GLN A 147 -24.06 15.26 -20.03
C GLN A 147 -22.62 15.72 -20.00
N ASP A 148 -22.11 16.24 -21.10
CA ASP A 148 -20.73 16.67 -21.26
C ASP A 148 -20.68 18.12 -21.74
N SER A 149 -19.45 18.60 -21.98
CA SER A 149 -19.21 19.93 -22.55
C SER A 149 -19.86 21.07 -21.75
N LEU A 150 -20.05 20.86 -20.44
CA LEU A 150 -20.68 21.84 -19.56
C LEU A 150 -19.64 22.88 -19.13
N THR A 151 -20.09 24.13 -19.02
CA THR A 151 -19.37 25.15 -18.25
C THR A 151 -19.57 24.93 -16.76
N PHE A 152 -18.66 25.45 -15.93
CA PHE A 152 -18.78 25.35 -14.47
C PHE A 152 -20.11 25.94 -13.94
N LYS A 153 -20.59 27.02 -14.59
CA LYS A 153 -21.89 27.63 -14.27
C LYS A 153 -23.05 26.67 -14.53
N GLN A 154 -23.09 26.05 -15.71
CA GLN A 154 -24.12 25.05 -16.07
C GLN A 154 -24.05 23.81 -15.17
N LEU A 155 -22.85 23.37 -14.78
CA LEU A 155 -22.67 22.28 -13.82
C LEU A 155 -23.32 22.64 -12.48
N THR A 156 -23.02 23.84 -11.96
CA THR A 156 -23.54 24.31 -10.67
C THR A 156 -25.07 24.47 -10.70
N GLU A 157 -25.61 25.00 -11.79
CA GLU A 157 -27.04 25.12 -12.01
C GLU A 157 -27.74 23.75 -12.09
N LYS A 158 -27.09 22.71 -12.62
CA LYS A 158 -27.69 21.37 -12.72
C LYS A 158 -27.60 20.55 -11.44
N VAL A 159 -26.51 20.71 -10.68
CA VAL A 159 -26.23 19.90 -9.49
C VAL A 159 -27.00 20.36 -8.24
N HIS A 160 -27.61 21.55 -8.26
CA HIS A 160 -28.53 22.12 -7.26
C HIS A 160 -28.28 21.73 -5.78
N ARG A 161 -27.87 22.71 -4.95
CA ARG A 161 -27.90 22.69 -3.46
C ARG A 161 -26.81 21.88 -2.72
N LYS A 162 -25.79 21.35 -3.38
CA LYS A 162 -24.60 20.83 -2.70
C LYS A 162 -23.34 21.55 -3.18
N PRO A 163 -22.40 21.88 -2.28
CA PRO A 163 -21.14 22.48 -2.69
C PRO A 163 -20.40 21.51 -3.60
N ILE A 164 -20.08 21.98 -4.81
CA ILE A 164 -19.21 21.26 -5.72
C ILE A 164 -17.79 21.39 -5.17
N LYS A 165 -17.21 20.24 -4.81
CA LYS A 165 -15.83 20.10 -4.36
C LYS A 165 -15.22 18.96 -5.16
N LEU A 166 -14.88 19.30 -6.40
CA LEU A 166 -14.12 18.43 -7.28
C LEU A 166 -12.76 18.16 -6.61
N MET A 167 -12.37 16.90 -6.63
CA MET A 167 -11.08 16.43 -6.14
C MET A 167 -10.28 15.97 -7.34
N THR A 168 -8.96 16.21 -7.31
CA THR A 168 -8.06 15.59 -8.29
C THR A 168 -8.16 14.07 -8.19
N ILE A 169 -7.79 13.36 -9.26
CA ILE A 169 -7.76 11.89 -9.23
C ILE A 169 -6.83 11.37 -8.11
N GLU A 170 -5.69 12.03 -7.87
CA GLU A 170 -4.75 11.70 -6.80
C GLU A 170 -5.36 11.85 -5.39
N ASP A 171 -6.06 12.96 -5.14
CA ASP A 171 -6.75 13.19 -3.87
C ASP A 171 -7.87 12.17 -3.67
N TYR A 172 -8.58 11.84 -4.75
CA TYR A 172 -9.66 10.87 -4.74
C TYR A 172 -9.15 9.46 -4.46
N GLU A 173 -8.02 9.05 -5.05
CA GLU A 173 -7.34 7.79 -4.73
C GLU A 173 -6.94 7.72 -3.27
N THR A 174 -6.24 8.74 -2.78
CA THR A 174 -5.76 8.79 -1.40
C THR A 174 -6.92 8.65 -0.42
N LYS A 175 -8.06 9.28 -0.74
CA LYS A 175 -9.29 9.17 0.03
C LYS A 175 -9.94 7.79 -0.09
N SER A 176 -9.92 7.18 -1.27
CA SER A 176 -10.47 5.83 -1.53
C SER A 176 -9.72 4.77 -0.73
N HIS A 177 -8.38 4.85 -0.68
CA HIS A 177 -7.53 3.92 0.07
C HIS A 177 -7.27 4.36 1.51
N GLN A 178 -7.93 5.42 2.01
CA GLN A 178 -7.66 5.96 3.34
C GLN A 178 -7.86 4.91 4.45
N VAL A 179 -8.94 4.13 4.38
CA VAL A 179 -9.24 3.11 5.39
C VAL A 179 -8.21 1.97 5.32
N GLU A 180 -7.89 1.50 4.13
CA GLU A 180 -6.86 0.47 3.90
C GLU A 180 -5.50 0.91 4.45
N ASN A 181 -5.10 2.16 4.18
CA ASN A 181 -3.86 2.75 4.66
C ASN A 181 -3.82 2.85 6.19
N ILE A 182 -4.92 3.32 6.82
CA ILE A 182 -5.01 3.42 8.28
C ILE A 182 -4.91 2.03 8.92
N VAL A 183 -5.59 1.02 8.37
CA VAL A 183 -5.54 -0.36 8.86
C VAL A 183 -4.14 -0.92 8.71
N THR A 184 -3.51 -0.74 7.54
CA THR A 184 -2.14 -1.19 7.26
C THR A 184 -1.14 -0.61 8.23
N ILE A 185 -1.17 0.72 8.44
CA ILE A 185 -0.26 1.40 9.35
C ILE A 185 -0.48 0.92 10.79
N THR A 186 -1.73 0.85 11.24
CA THR A 186 -2.06 0.50 12.63
C THR A 186 -1.70 -0.96 12.93
N LEU A 187 -2.20 -1.89 12.12
CA LEU A 187 -1.98 -3.32 12.31
C LEU A 187 -0.51 -3.69 12.06
N GLY A 188 0.09 -3.15 11.00
CA GLY A 188 1.49 -3.37 10.66
C GLY A 188 2.42 -2.90 11.76
N SER A 189 2.14 -1.75 12.37
CA SER A 189 2.94 -1.25 13.51
C SER A 189 2.79 -2.13 14.74
N ILE A 190 1.57 -2.53 15.11
CA ILE A 190 1.32 -3.41 16.26
C ILE A 190 2.04 -4.75 16.09
N LEU A 191 1.89 -5.39 14.93
CA LEU A 191 2.53 -6.69 14.66
C LEU A 191 4.06 -6.56 14.63
N SER A 192 4.59 -5.48 14.09
CA SER A 192 6.04 -5.21 14.08
C SER A 192 6.58 -5.07 15.51
N ILE A 193 5.89 -4.33 16.38
CA ILE A 193 6.26 -4.18 17.79
C ILE A 193 6.22 -5.54 18.51
N LEU A 194 5.15 -6.32 18.32
CA LEU A 194 5.03 -7.66 18.90
C LEU A 194 6.15 -8.60 18.40
N GLY A 195 6.47 -8.54 17.12
CA GLY A 195 7.56 -9.29 16.51
C GLY A 195 8.92 -8.92 17.10
N LEU A 196 9.18 -7.63 17.33
CA LEU A 196 10.38 -7.17 18.02
C LEU A 196 10.43 -7.67 19.47
N ILE A 197 9.33 -7.59 20.22
CA ILE A 197 9.27 -8.11 21.59
C ILE A 197 9.58 -9.61 21.60
N ALA A 198 8.97 -10.38 20.67
CA ALA A 198 9.23 -11.81 20.55
C ALA A 198 10.69 -12.11 20.18
N LEU A 199 11.26 -11.39 19.20
CA LEU A 199 12.65 -11.50 18.78
C LEU A 199 13.60 -11.30 19.97
N TRP A 200 13.41 -10.24 20.75
CA TRP A 200 14.25 -9.92 21.88
C TRP A 200 14.06 -10.89 23.05
N LYS A 201 12.82 -11.33 23.33
CA LYS A 201 12.52 -12.31 24.38
C LYS A 201 13.18 -13.66 24.10
N ILE A 202 13.02 -14.16 22.87
CA ILE A 202 13.62 -15.43 22.42
C ILE A 202 15.15 -15.28 22.38
N GLY A 203 15.63 -14.21 21.77
CA GLY A 203 17.04 -13.93 21.55
C GLY A 203 17.84 -13.67 22.82
N LEU A 204 17.20 -13.34 23.94
CA LEU A 204 17.85 -13.20 25.26
C LEU A 204 17.61 -14.39 26.19
N SER A 205 16.65 -15.27 25.90
CA SER A 205 16.35 -16.47 26.70
C SER A 205 17.58 -17.37 26.91
N ASP A 206 17.60 -18.11 28.03
CA ASP A 206 18.69 -19.05 28.34
C ASP A 206 18.70 -20.28 27.43
N ASN A 207 17.55 -20.65 26.86
CA ASN A 207 17.46 -21.72 25.87
C ASN A 207 18.23 -21.39 24.58
N CYS A 208 18.17 -20.14 24.13
CA CYS A 208 18.96 -19.69 23.00
C CYS A 208 20.48 -19.68 23.31
N LYS A 209 20.89 -19.45 24.58
CA LYS A 209 22.31 -19.62 24.99
C LYS A 209 22.77 -21.06 24.83
N ARG A 210 21.97 -22.03 25.30
CA ARG A 210 22.26 -23.46 25.19
C ARG A 210 22.38 -23.91 23.73
N PHE A 211 21.49 -23.44 22.87
CA PHE A 211 21.52 -23.76 21.44
C PHE A 211 22.79 -23.22 20.75
N LEU A 212 23.17 -21.96 21.01
CA LEU A 212 24.40 -21.37 20.49
C LEU A 212 25.65 -22.10 21.00
N SER A 213 25.69 -22.51 22.26
CA SER A 213 26.82 -23.30 22.78
C SER A 213 26.92 -24.68 22.13
N MET A 214 25.78 -25.32 21.81
CA MET A 214 25.78 -26.61 21.10
C MET A 214 26.30 -26.48 19.67
N LEU A 215 25.91 -25.42 18.94
CA LEU A 215 26.39 -25.18 17.57
C LEU A 215 27.89 -24.88 17.51
N LEU A 216 28.40 -24.07 18.43
CA LEU A 216 29.83 -23.76 18.50
C LEU A 216 30.66 -24.99 18.86
N HIS A 217 30.18 -25.83 19.78
CA HIS A 217 30.86 -27.07 20.14
C HIS A 217 30.89 -28.07 18.99
N ARG A 218 29.84 -28.11 18.15
CA ARG A 218 29.77 -28.95 16.95
C ARG A 218 30.75 -28.54 15.85
N GLN A 219 31.04 -27.25 15.72
CA GLN A 219 32.04 -26.77 14.76
C GLN A 219 33.47 -27.07 15.19
N GLN A 220 33.77 -27.10 16.49
CA GLN A 220 35.09 -27.49 16.99
C GLN A 220 35.37 -28.99 16.82
N THR A 221 34.35 -29.85 16.98
CA THR A 221 34.50 -31.30 16.79
C THR A 221 34.59 -31.73 15.32
N ASN A 222 34.12 -30.90 14.38
CA ASN A 222 34.21 -31.19 12.94
C ASN A 222 35.51 -30.67 12.29
N ASN A 223 36.32 -29.89 13.02
CA ASN A 223 37.60 -29.33 12.57
C ASN A 223 38.81 -30.03 13.24
N GLN A 224 38.59 -31.17 13.91
CA GLN A 224 39.62 -32.10 14.40
C GLN A 224 39.54 -33.39 13.59
#